data_AF-H0T4D4-F1
#
_entry.id   AF-H0T4D4-F1
#
_cell.length_a   1.000
_cell.length_b   1.000
_cell.length_c   1.000
_cell.angle_alpha   90.00
_cell.angle_beta   90.00
_cell.angle_gamma   90.00
#
_symmetry.space_group_name_H-M   'P 1'
#
loop_
_entity.id
_entity.type
_entity.pdbx_description
1 polymer ?
#
loop_
_entity_poly.entity_id
_entity_poly.type
_entity_poly.pdbx_seq_one_letter_code
_entity_poly.pdbx_strand_id
1 'polypeptide(L)'
;MSSLELRQRAAPIKPPFSKDIEFVSAGADVQDGRIEVQFVAHQPNGVTTILNHDVLHGDTFASSTWEKLDAALSQTFPLADGRQLPVLITGVDCGHRPDAVIDFVLSQARKSRQVVAVKGVAGWGRPFIDRGGRLKKRLGIYLVGVDSVKAAIYRRLQKLEYGADYLHVPDHLPDAFYAGLASESIETTYVHGFARSRFVKSVRDNEALDSCVYAHAVAGLVNRSAIKSPPQQPGGQSIRELAAKLHAIHNS
;
A
#
# COMPACT_ATOMS: atom_id res chain seq x y z
N MET A 1 -11.87 -13.83 -3.66
CA MET A 1 -12.22 -12.91 -4.76
C MET A 1 -11.31 -13.27 -5.91
N SER A 2 -11.87 -13.59 -7.07
CA SER A 2 -11.12 -13.98 -8.27
C SER A 2 -10.55 -12.76 -9.00
N SER A 3 -9.60 -12.98 -9.91
CA SER A 3 -9.06 -11.93 -10.77
C SER A 3 -10.13 -11.28 -11.66
N LEU A 4 -11.12 -12.06 -12.12
CA LEU A 4 -12.24 -11.56 -12.92
C LEU A 4 -13.14 -10.61 -12.10
N GLU A 5 -13.47 -11.00 -10.86
CA GLU A 5 -14.23 -10.14 -9.95
C GLU A 5 -13.47 -8.84 -9.65
N LEU A 6 -12.15 -8.91 -9.46
CA LEU A 6 -11.32 -7.72 -9.28
C LEU A 6 -11.33 -6.80 -10.50
N ARG A 7 -11.28 -7.36 -11.71
CA ARG A 7 -11.33 -6.60 -12.96
C ARG A 7 -12.68 -5.90 -13.14
N GLN A 8 -13.79 -6.57 -12.80
CA GLN A 8 -15.14 -6.02 -12.92
C GLN A 8 -15.42 -4.87 -11.95
N ARG A 9 -14.83 -4.90 -10.75
CA ARG A 9 -14.96 -3.82 -9.76
C ARG A 9 -13.91 -2.71 -9.91
N ALA A 10 -12.96 -2.88 -10.82
CA ALA A 10 -11.91 -1.91 -11.03
C ALA A 10 -12.51 -0.57 -11.45
N ALA A 11 -11.96 0.53 -10.95
CA ALA A 11 -12.49 1.87 -11.17
C ALA A 11 -11.44 2.77 -11.86
N PRO A 12 -11.89 3.79 -12.61
CA PRO A 12 -10.99 4.82 -13.13
C PRO A 12 -10.22 5.51 -12.01
N ILE A 13 -8.89 5.32 -11.99
CA ILE A 13 -7.97 5.98 -11.08
C ILE A 13 -6.94 6.72 -11.92
N LYS A 14 -6.99 8.05 -11.89
CA LYS A 14 -6.09 8.93 -12.64
C LYS A 14 -5.90 10.26 -11.91
N PRO A 15 -4.77 10.96 -12.12
CA PRO A 15 -4.56 12.29 -11.59
C PRO A 15 -5.51 13.33 -12.22
N PRO A 16 -5.84 14.42 -11.50
CA PRO A 16 -5.55 14.62 -10.08
C PRO A 16 -6.39 13.68 -9.19
N PHE A 17 -5.76 13.12 -8.16
CA PHE A 17 -6.40 12.17 -7.24
C PHE A 17 -7.27 12.87 -6.18
N SER A 18 -8.04 12.10 -5.42
CA SER A 18 -8.90 12.66 -4.36
C SER A 18 -8.10 13.51 -3.37
N LYS A 19 -8.64 14.68 -3.01
CA LYS A 19 -8.12 15.55 -1.96
C LYS A 19 -8.14 14.89 -0.57
N ASP A 20 -8.90 13.83 -0.39
CA ASP A 20 -9.03 13.12 0.90
C ASP A 20 -7.81 12.22 1.20
N ILE A 21 -6.88 12.07 0.25
CA ILE A 21 -5.64 11.34 0.44
C ILE A 21 -4.71 12.11 1.39
N GLU A 22 -4.25 11.45 2.45
CA GLU A 22 -3.31 12.00 3.43
C GLU A 22 -1.86 11.76 3.01
N PHE A 23 -1.55 10.56 2.54
CA PHE A 23 -0.20 10.17 2.13
C PHE A 23 -0.21 8.98 1.16
N VAL A 24 0.94 8.74 0.54
CA VAL A 24 1.19 7.58 -0.31
C VAL A 24 2.31 6.74 0.30
N SER A 25 2.08 5.43 0.43
CA SER A 25 3.11 4.44 0.73
C SER A 25 3.46 3.65 -0.53
N ALA A 26 4.66 3.09 -0.57
CA ALA A 26 5.03 2.12 -1.60
C ALA A 26 5.55 0.80 -1.00
N GLY A 27 5.39 -0.29 -1.74
CA GLY A 27 5.97 -1.58 -1.45
C GLY A 27 6.68 -2.10 -2.69
N ALA A 28 7.94 -2.49 -2.55
CA ALA A 28 8.77 -3.00 -3.63
C ALA A 28 9.17 -4.46 -3.32
N ASP A 29 8.85 -5.35 -4.25
CA ASP A 29 9.25 -6.75 -4.23
C ASP A 29 10.38 -6.98 -5.24
N VAL A 30 11.47 -7.59 -4.79
CA VAL A 30 12.72 -7.70 -5.55
C VAL A 30 12.87 -9.12 -6.06
N GLN A 31 13.05 -9.30 -7.38
CA GLN A 31 13.22 -10.59 -8.03
C GLN A 31 14.52 -10.61 -8.84
N ASP A 32 14.92 -11.75 -9.42
CA ASP A 32 16.19 -11.84 -10.17
C ASP A 32 16.20 -10.90 -11.40
N GLY A 33 15.07 -10.82 -12.12
CA GLY A 33 14.97 -10.10 -13.41
C GLY A 33 14.03 -8.89 -13.42
N ARG A 34 13.52 -8.46 -12.26
CA ARG A 34 12.66 -7.28 -12.12
C ARG A 34 12.54 -6.82 -10.68
N ILE A 35 12.04 -5.60 -10.50
CA ILE A 35 11.48 -5.12 -9.24
C ILE A 35 10.03 -4.71 -9.49
N GLU A 36 9.10 -5.21 -8.70
CA GLU A 36 7.69 -4.80 -8.77
C GLU A 36 7.40 -3.82 -7.65
N VAL A 37 6.91 -2.62 -7.99
CA VAL A 37 6.59 -1.57 -7.01
C VAL A 37 5.14 -1.14 -7.11
N GLN A 38 4.46 -1.12 -5.97
CA GLN A 38 3.06 -0.70 -5.88
C GLN A 38 2.92 0.54 -5.01
N PHE A 39 2.13 1.51 -5.48
CA PHE A 39 1.85 2.75 -4.76
C PHE A 39 0.42 2.74 -4.23
N VAL A 40 0.28 2.97 -2.92
CA VAL A 40 -1.01 2.93 -2.23
C VAL A 40 -1.24 4.25 -1.52
N ALA A 41 -2.30 4.95 -1.89
CA ALA A 41 -2.79 6.13 -1.19
C ALA A 41 -3.65 5.73 0.02
N HIS A 42 -3.55 6.50 1.09
CA HIS A 42 -4.27 6.28 2.35
C HIS A 42 -5.11 7.50 2.72
N GLN A 43 -6.34 7.24 3.15
CA GLN A 43 -7.28 8.24 3.68
C GLN A 43 -7.44 8.08 5.22
N PRO A 44 -8.02 9.08 5.92
CA PRO A 44 -8.17 9.04 7.37
C PRO A 44 -9.07 7.89 7.87
N ASN A 45 -10.12 7.56 7.11
CA ASN A 45 -11.10 6.52 7.45
C ASN A 45 -10.68 5.09 7.06
N GLY A 46 -9.39 4.90 6.71
CA GLY A 46 -8.86 3.61 6.28
C GLY A 46 -9.14 3.24 4.82
N VAL A 47 -9.84 4.10 4.06
CA VAL A 47 -9.94 3.93 2.60
C VAL A 47 -8.53 3.99 2.00
N THR A 48 -8.27 3.05 1.10
CA THR A 48 -6.99 2.91 0.40
C THR A 48 -7.23 2.85 -1.10
N THR A 49 -6.23 3.25 -1.87
CA THR A 49 -6.32 3.32 -3.33
C THR A 49 -5.00 2.86 -3.92
N ILE A 50 -5.00 1.77 -4.69
CA ILE A 50 -3.84 1.39 -5.49
C ILE A 50 -3.75 2.39 -6.63
N LEU A 51 -2.72 3.24 -6.60
CA LEU A 51 -2.54 4.32 -7.57
C LEU A 51 -1.90 3.80 -8.86
N ASN A 52 -0.91 2.91 -8.71
CA ASN A 52 -0.21 2.28 -9.83
C ASN A 52 0.56 1.04 -9.34
N HIS A 53 0.94 0.18 -10.29
CA HIS A 53 1.83 -0.96 -10.10
C HIS A 53 2.80 -1.03 -11.27
N ASP A 54 4.08 -0.77 -11.00
CA ASP A 54 5.13 -0.76 -12.02
C ASP A 54 5.98 -2.03 -11.94
N VAL A 55 6.15 -2.68 -13.09
CA VAL A 55 7.09 -3.80 -13.26
C VAL A 55 8.37 -3.27 -13.90
N LEU A 56 9.41 -3.10 -13.07
CA LEU A 56 10.68 -2.54 -13.47
C LEU A 56 11.60 -3.67 -13.95
N HIS A 57 11.48 -4.04 -15.22
CA HIS A 57 12.29 -5.10 -15.82
C HIS A 57 13.79 -4.77 -15.84
N GLY A 58 14.62 -5.76 -15.50
CA GLY A 58 16.07 -5.68 -15.54
C GLY A 58 16.72 -6.59 -14.51
N ASP A 59 17.98 -6.96 -14.75
CA ASP A 59 18.77 -7.75 -13.80
C ASP A 59 18.97 -6.94 -12.50
N THR A 60 18.61 -7.51 -11.36
CA THR A 60 18.77 -6.85 -10.04
C THR A 60 20.20 -6.91 -9.49
N PHE A 61 21.14 -7.55 -10.20
CA PHE A 61 22.58 -7.31 -10.02
C PHE A 61 23.05 -5.99 -10.61
N ALA A 62 22.35 -5.46 -11.63
CA ALA A 62 22.74 -4.22 -12.31
C ALA A 62 22.17 -2.98 -11.61
N SER A 63 22.97 -1.91 -11.49
CA SER A 63 22.52 -0.65 -10.89
C SER A 63 21.35 -0.03 -11.65
N SER A 64 21.29 -0.23 -12.97
CA SER A 64 20.23 0.31 -13.84
C SER A 64 18.82 -0.07 -13.40
N THR A 65 18.63 -1.27 -12.82
CA THR A 65 17.31 -1.70 -12.32
C THR A 65 16.92 -0.96 -11.05
N TRP A 66 17.89 -0.70 -10.17
CA TRP A 66 17.70 0.09 -8.96
C TRP A 66 17.54 1.59 -9.23
N GLU A 67 18.18 2.11 -10.28
CA GLU A 67 17.97 3.47 -10.77
C GLU A 67 16.54 3.68 -11.28
N LYS A 68 15.93 2.67 -11.91
CA LYS A 68 14.50 2.71 -12.27
C LYS A 68 13.61 2.79 -11.03
N LEU A 69 13.93 2.02 -9.98
CA LEU A 69 13.19 2.09 -8.71
C LEU A 69 13.36 3.47 -8.07
N ASP A 70 14.59 4.01 -8.05
CA ASP A 70 14.86 5.35 -7.54
C ASP A 70 14.04 6.43 -8.27
N ALA A 71 13.96 6.34 -9.60
CA ALA A 71 13.14 7.22 -10.43
C ALA A 71 11.65 7.07 -10.11
N ALA A 72 11.14 5.85 -10.01
CA ALA A 72 9.74 5.58 -9.65
C ALA A 72 9.38 6.14 -8.26
N LEU A 73 10.27 6.01 -7.27
CA LEU A 73 10.07 6.59 -5.93
C LEU A 73 10.24 8.12 -5.88
N SER A 74 10.73 8.74 -6.96
CA SER A 74 10.88 10.20 -7.06
C SER A 74 9.59 10.92 -7.46
N GLN A 75 8.60 10.17 -7.93
CA GLN A 75 7.38 10.76 -8.46
C GLN A 75 6.51 11.40 -7.37
N THR A 76 5.63 12.30 -7.81
CA THR A 76 4.63 12.95 -6.97
C THR A 76 3.23 12.67 -7.49
N PHE A 77 2.26 12.61 -6.60
CA PHE A 77 0.86 12.34 -6.88
C PHE A 77 0.04 13.61 -6.69
N PRO A 78 -0.41 14.26 -7.78
CA PRO A 78 -1.20 15.49 -7.71
C PRO A 78 -2.60 15.19 -7.18
N LEU A 79 -3.07 15.97 -6.22
CA LEU A 79 -4.42 15.91 -5.70
C LEU A 79 -5.31 17.01 -6.29
N ALA A 80 -6.62 16.82 -6.21
CA ALA A 80 -7.62 17.75 -6.71
C ALA A 80 -7.61 19.12 -5.99
N ASP A 81 -6.97 19.21 -4.82
CA ASP A 81 -6.77 20.46 -4.08
C ASP A 81 -5.43 21.16 -4.38
N GLY A 82 -4.68 20.66 -5.36
CA GLY A 82 -3.40 21.23 -5.80
C GLY A 82 -2.18 20.76 -5.01
N ARG A 83 -2.34 19.97 -3.94
CA ARG A 83 -1.19 19.34 -3.25
C ARG A 83 -0.51 18.34 -4.17
N GLN A 84 0.82 18.25 -4.04
CA GLN A 84 1.65 17.22 -4.67
C GLN A 84 2.18 16.31 -3.58
N LEU A 85 1.66 15.09 -3.49
CA LEU A 85 2.12 14.14 -2.47
C LEU A 85 3.33 13.36 -2.97
N PRO A 86 4.47 13.35 -2.27
CA PRO A 86 5.55 12.41 -2.57
C PRO A 86 5.16 11.00 -2.08
N VAL A 87 5.95 10.00 -2.46
CA VAL A 87 5.96 8.73 -1.75
C VAL A 87 6.50 8.98 -0.33
N LEU A 88 5.65 8.89 0.68
CA LEU A 88 6.00 9.21 2.05
C LEU A 88 6.91 8.15 2.67
N ILE A 89 6.57 6.87 2.47
CA ILE A 89 7.31 5.74 3.00
C ILE A 89 7.31 4.56 2.02
N THR A 90 8.43 3.84 1.93
CA THR A 90 8.57 2.65 1.07
C THR A 90 9.14 1.47 1.85
N GLY A 91 8.51 0.29 1.73
CA GLY A 91 9.10 -0.98 2.14
C GLY A 91 9.72 -1.71 0.96
N VAL A 92 10.99 -2.12 1.06
CA VAL A 92 11.69 -2.91 0.04
C VAL A 92 11.97 -4.29 0.62
N ASP A 93 11.47 -5.35 -0.03
CA ASP A 93 11.74 -6.71 0.42
C ASP A 93 13.24 -7.00 0.38
N CYS A 94 13.74 -7.61 1.45
CA CYS A 94 15.13 -8.02 1.57
C CYS A 94 15.32 -9.54 1.57
N GLY A 95 14.25 -10.30 1.28
CA GLY A 95 14.31 -11.73 1.02
C GLY A 95 15.19 -12.07 -0.18
N HIS A 96 15.20 -11.20 -1.19
CA HIS A 96 16.03 -11.31 -2.38
C HIS A 96 17.09 -10.20 -2.47
N ARG A 97 18.27 -10.51 -3.01
CA ARG A 97 19.42 -9.58 -3.16
C ARG A 97 19.73 -8.71 -1.93
N PRO A 98 20.01 -9.30 -0.75
CA PRO A 98 20.13 -8.55 0.50
C PRO A 98 21.22 -7.46 0.49
N ASP A 99 22.33 -7.64 -0.23
CA ASP A 99 23.37 -6.60 -0.32
C ASP A 99 22.90 -5.38 -1.13
N ALA A 100 22.27 -5.61 -2.28
CA ALA A 100 21.75 -4.54 -3.11
C ALA A 100 20.62 -3.76 -2.41
N VAL A 101 19.75 -4.47 -1.67
CA VAL A 101 18.71 -3.84 -0.84
C VAL A 101 19.34 -2.96 0.25
N ILE A 102 20.40 -3.43 0.92
CA ILE A 102 21.13 -2.61 1.92
C ILE A 102 21.64 -1.33 1.28
N ASP A 103 22.36 -1.45 0.17
CA ASP A 103 23.00 -0.31 -0.47
C ASP A 103 21.97 0.67 -1.04
N PHE A 104 20.87 0.17 -1.62
CA PHE A 104 19.75 0.99 -2.04
C PHE A 104 19.13 1.74 -0.86
N VAL A 105 18.70 1.06 0.20
CA VAL A 105 18.05 1.71 1.36
C VAL A 105 18.94 2.77 1.99
N LEU A 106 20.24 2.48 2.18
CA LEU A 106 21.19 3.46 2.72
C LEU A 106 21.38 4.66 1.77
N SER A 107 21.31 4.46 0.45
CA SER A 107 21.35 5.55 -0.52
C SER A 107 20.14 6.49 -0.43
N GLN A 108 18.95 5.95 -0.12
CA GLN A 108 17.70 6.72 -0.03
C GLN A 108 17.67 7.65 1.19
N ALA A 109 18.30 7.26 2.30
CA ALA A 109 18.43 8.11 3.48
C ALA A 109 19.16 9.44 3.16
N ARG A 110 20.16 9.40 2.27
CA ARG A 110 20.88 10.61 1.80
C ARG A 110 20.02 11.56 0.95
N LYS A 111 18.91 11.05 0.41
CA LYS A 111 17.90 11.81 -0.35
C LYS A 111 16.70 12.22 0.50
N SER A 112 16.79 12.07 1.83
CA SER A 112 15.71 12.33 2.78
C SER A 112 14.41 11.54 2.51
N ARG A 113 14.50 10.39 1.83
CA ARG A 113 13.35 9.50 1.60
C ARG A 113 13.27 8.45 2.70
N GLN A 114 12.05 8.17 3.18
CA GLN A 114 11.81 7.10 4.14
C GLN A 114 11.66 5.78 3.42
N VAL A 115 12.79 5.12 3.15
CA VAL A 115 12.82 3.77 2.59
C VAL A 115 13.37 2.83 3.65
N VAL A 116 12.69 1.71 3.87
CA VAL A 116 13.06 0.71 4.88
C VAL A 116 13.14 -0.68 4.26
N ALA A 117 14.07 -1.50 4.76
CA ALA A 117 14.12 -2.91 4.41
C ALA A 117 13.08 -3.68 5.22
N VAL A 118 12.28 -4.50 4.54
CA VAL A 118 11.25 -5.35 5.15
C VAL A 118 11.54 -6.81 4.89
N LYS A 119 11.08 -7.69 5.79
CA LYS A 119 11.12 -9.13 5.61
C LYS A 119 9.76 -9.73 6.00
N GLY A 120 9.14 -10.45 5.08
CA GLY A 120 7.92 -11.20 5.34
C GLY A 120 8.13 -12.31 6.38
N VAL A 121 7.22 -12.41 7.34
CA VAL A 121 7.13 -13.50 8.32
C VAL A 121 5.71 -14.05 8.38
N ALA A 122 5.56 -15.35 8.15
CA ALA A 122 4.28 -16.04 8.26
C ALA A 122 3.83 -16.17 9.72
N GLY A 123 2.53 -16.29 9.92
CA GLY A 123 1.88 -16.47 11.21
C GLY A 123 0.66 -15.55 11.37
N TRP A 124 -0.48 -16.18 11.68
CA TRP A 124 -1.70 -15.49 12.07
C TRP A 124 -1.52 -14.70 13.37
N GLY A 125 -2.17 -13.53 13.46
CA GLY A 125 -2.15 -12.70 14.66
C GLY A 125 -0.86 -11.90 14.87
N ARG A 126 0.10 -11.99 13.95
CA ARG A 126 1.26 -11.09 13.95
C ARG A 126 0.83 -9.65 13.65
N PRO A 127 1.49 -8.63 14.21
CA PRO A 127 1.29 -7.25 13.79
C PRO A 127 1.62 -7.08 12.30
N PHE A 128 1.04 -6.07 11.66
CA PHE A 128 1.32 -5.77 10.24
C PHE A 128 2.81 -5.49 10.02
N ILE A 129 3.40 -4.74 10.94
CA ILE A 129 4.81 -4.39 10.93
C ILE A 129 5.33 -4.32 12.36
N ASP A 130 6.54 -4.85 12.57
CA ASP A 130 7.25 -4.79 13.84
C ASP A 130 8.75 -4.56 13.59
N ARG A 131 9.47 -4.05 14.58
CA ARG A 131 10.93 -3.91 14.50
C ARG A 131 11.57 -5.30 14.50
N GLY A 132 12.40 -5.55 13.51
CA GLY A 132 13.21 -6.76 13.43
C GLY A 132 14.62 -6.57 13.94
N GLY A 133 15.48 -7.52 13.58
CA GLY A 133 16.91 -7.45 13.84
C GLY A 133 17.66 -6.57 12.82
N ARG A 134 18.88 -6.98 12.50
CA ARG A 134 19.73 -6.31 11.51
C ARG A 134 20.06 -7.25 10.35
N LEU A 135 19.81 -6.82 9.12
CA LEU A 135 20.25 -7.50 7.92
C LEU A 135 21.77 -7.37 7.79
N LYS A 136 22.45 -8.52 7.78
CA LYS A 136 23.92 -8.62 7.71
C LYS A 136 24.66 -7.69 8.70
N LYS A 137 24.06 -7.44 9.88
CA LYS A 137 24.55 -6.50 10.92
C LYS A 137 24.70 -5.03 10.46
N ARG A 138 24.35 -4.68 9.21
CA ARG A 138 24.54 -3.34 8.61
C ARG A 138 23.28 -2.47 8.66
N LEU A 139 22.12 -3.04 8.36
CA LEU A 139 20.86 -2.29 8.22
C LEU A 139 19.78 -2.87 9.14
N GLY A 140 19.05 -2.03 9.86
CA GLY A 140 17.87 -2.48 10.62
C GLY A 140 16.74 -2.88 9.66
N ILE A 141 16.00 -3.95 10.00
CA ILE A 141 14.86 -4.40 9.19
C ILE A 141 13.57 -4.34 9.98
N TYR A 142 12.46 -4.29 9.27
CA TYR A 142 11.13 -4.49 9.81
C TYR A 142 10.59 -5.87 9.42
N LEU A 143 9.89 -6.53 10.33
CA LEU A 143 9.22 -7.79 10.08
C LEU A 143 7.77 -7.50 9.69
N VAL A 144 7.33 -8.08 8.57
CA VAL A 144 5.97 -7.90 8.05
C VAL A 144 5.17 -9.17 8.31
N GLY A 145 4.11 -9.08 9.11
CA GLY A 145 3.18 -10.19 9.36
C GLY A 145 2.32 -10.46 8.13
N VAL A 146 2.84 -11.21 7.16
CA VAL A 146 2.24 -11.33 5.81
C VAL A 146 0.81 -11.87 5.86
N ASP A 147 0.52 -12.85 6.72
CA ASP A 147 -0.83 -13.43 6.81
C ASP A 147 -1.86 -12.42 7.34
N SER A 148 -1.48 -11.63 8.35
CA SER A 148 -2.35 -10.59 8.91
C SER A 148 -2.63 -9.47 7.90
N VAL A 149 -1.62 -9.06 7.14
CA VAL A 149 -1.78 -8.02 6.11
C VAL A 149 -2.62 -8.54 4.94
N LYS A 150 -2.35 -9.75 4.44
CA LYS A 150 -3.13 -10.40 3.37
C LYS A 150 -4.59 -10.56 3.78
N ALA A 151 -4.87 -11.03 4.99
CA ALA A 151 -6.24 -11.15 5.50
C ALA A 151 -6.97 -9.80 5.52
N ALA A 152 -6.29 -8.73 5.91
CA ALA A 152 -6.87 -7.39 5.88
C ALA A 152 -7.11 -6.90 4.46
N ILE A 153 -6.14 -7.05 3.55
CA ILE A 153 -6.29 -6.69 2.13
C ILE A 153 -7.49 -7.43 1.53
N TYR A 154 -7.59 -8.75 1.72
CA TYR A 154 -8.73 -9.52 1.20
C TYR A 154 -10.06 -9.11 1.80
N ARG A 155 -10.12 -8.78 3.09
CA ARG A 155 -11.33 -8.22 3.70
C ARG A 155 -11.74 -6.88 3.05
N ARG A 156 -10.77 -6.02 2.72
CA ARG A 156 -11.05 -4.75 2.00
C ARG A 156 -11.51 -5.00 0.58
N LEU A 157 -10.85 -5.93 -0.13
CA LEU A 157 -11.23 -6.34 -1.48
C LEU A 157 -12.64 -6.96 -1.51
N GLN A 158 -13.09 -7.63 -0.45
CA GLN A 158 -14.44 -8.18 -0.38
C GLN A 158 -15.54 -7.12 -0.17
N LYS A 159 -15.22 -5.89 0.23
CA LYS A 159 -16.22 -4.82 0.38
C LYS A 159 -16.72 -4.36 -0.98
N LEU A 160 -18.03 -4.41 -1.21
CA LEU A 160 -18.66 -3.99 -2.47
C LEU A 160 -19.12 -2.53 -2.46
N GLU A 161 -19.44 -2.00 -1.29
CA GLU A 161 -19.88 -0.62 -1.11
C GLU A 161 -18.75 0.28 -0.62
N TYR A 162 -18.70 1.51 -1.13
CA TYR A 162 -17.75 2.51 -0.69
C TYR A 162 -18.00 2.91 0.77
N GLY A 163 -16.95 2.92 1.58
CA GLY A 163 -17.00 3.25 3.00
C GLY A 163 -15.66 3.02 3.70
N ALA A 164 -15.65 3.07 5.03
CA ALA A 164 -14.44 2.83 5.82
C ALA A 164 -13.76 1.51 5.43
N ASP A 165 -12.43 1.51 5.38
CA ASP A 165 -11.59 0.39 4.90
C ASP A 165 -11.88 -0.10 3.47
N TYR A 166 -12.50 0.69 2.59
CA TYR A 166 -12.62 0.31 1.18
C TYR A 166 -11.25 0.35 0.47
N LEU A 167 -11.00 -0.59 -0.44
CA LEU A 167 -9.80 -0.61 -1.28
C LEU A 167 -10.19 -0.39 -2.75
N HIS A 168 -9.81 0.76 -3.29
CA HIS A 168 -9.95 1.06 -4.72
C HIS A 168 -8.87 0.34 -5.52
N VAL A 169 -9.29 -0.39 -6.56
CA VAL A 169 -8.44 -1.09 -7.51
C VAL A 169 -8.53 -0.36 -8.87
N PRO A 170 -7.41 0.01 -9.50
CA PRO A 170 -7.41 0.75 -10.75
C PRO A 170 -7.85 -0.12 -11.92
N ASP A 171 -8.47 0.48 -12.94
CA ASP A 171 -8.89 -0.15 -14.19
C ASP A 171 -7.84 -0.07 -15.32
N HIS A 172 -6.76 0.69 -15.11
CA HIS A 172 -5.72 0.92 -16.12
C HIS A 172 -4.57 -0.10 -16.08
N LEU A 173 -4.56 -1.02 -15.12
CA LEU A 173 -3.51 -2.03 -14.97
C LEU A 173 -3.77 -3.27 -15.84
N PRO A 174 -2.72 -4.02 -16.23
CA PRO A 174 -2.86 -5.20 -17.08
C PRO A 174 -3.49 -6.39 -16.35
N ASP A 175 -4.02 -7.36 -17.09
CA ASP A 175 -4.66 -8.58 -16.52
C ASP A 175 -3.75 -9.34 -15.55
N ALA A 176 -2.43 -9.36 -15.82
CA ALA A 176 -1.42 -9.95 -14.96
C ALA A 176 -1.43 -9.37 -13.53
N PHE A 177 -1.72 -8.07 -13.39
CA PHE A 177 -1.84 -7.44 -12.07
C PHE A 177 -3.02 -8.00 -11.27
N TYR A 178 -4.20 -8.17 -11.89
CA TYR A 178 -5.37 -8.72 -11.19
C TYR A 178 -5.18 -10.21 -10.86
N ALA A 179 -4.52 -10.96 -11.73
CA ALA A 179 -4.13 -12.34 -11.46
C ALA A 179 -3.17 -12.42 -10.26
N GLY A 180 -2.16 -11.55 -10.22
CA GLY A 180 -1.20 -11.46 -9.13
C GLY A 180 -1.82 -10.95 -7.81
N LEU A 181 -2.77 -10.02 -7.85
CA LEU A 181 -3.42 -9.49 -6.65
C LEU A 181 -4.41 -10.52 -6.04
N ALA A 182 -5.01 -11.38 -6.86
CA ALA A 182 -5.88 -12.49 -6.44
C ALA A 182 -5.14 -13.84 -6.38
N SER A 183 -3.80 -13.82 -6.30
CA SER A 183 -2.97 -15.00 -6.49
C SER A 183 -3.01 -16.01 -5.34
N GLU A 184 -3.69 -15.70 -4.24
CA GLU A 184 -3.76 -16.58 -3.08
C GLU A 184 -5.18 -16.73 -2.54
N SER A 185 -5.49 -17.92 -2.04
CA SER A 185 -6.73 -18.21 -1.32
C SER A 185 -6.45 -18.77 0.07
N ILE A 186 -7.36 -18.52 1.01
CA ILE A 186 -7.27 -19.14 2.34
C ILE A 186 -7.83 -20.55 2.25
N GLU A 187 -7.01 -21.54 2.57
CA GLU A 187 -7.43 -22.91 2.79
C GLU A 187 -7.40 -23.24 4.28
N THR A 188 -8.46 -23.86 4.79
CA THR A 188 -8.51 -24.38 6.16
C THR A 188 -8.28 -25.88 6.14
N THR A 189 -7.21 -26.31 6.80
CA THR A 189 -6.85 -27.72 6.99
C THR A 189 -7.01 -28.09 8.46
N TYR A 190 -7.25 -29.37 8.76
CA TYR A 190 -7.31 -29.85 10.14
C TYR A 190 -6.04 -30.63 10.47
N VAL A 191 -5.31 -30.21 11.50
CA VAL A 191 -4.10 -30.87 11.99
C VAL A 191 -4.33 -31.23 13.45
N HIS A 192 -4.32 -32.53 13.77
CA HIS A 192 -4.65 -33.06 15.10
C HIS A 192 -6.00 -32.55 15.65
N GLY A 193 -7.02 -32.45 14.79
CA GLY A 193 -8.35 -31.98 15.17
C GLY A 193 -8.51 -30.45 15.29
N PHE A 194 -7.44 -29.67 15.14
CA PHE A 194 -7.48 -28.21 15.16
C PHE A 194 -7.49 -27.63 13.76
N ALA A 195 -8.39 -26.68 13.51
CA ALA A 195 -8.42 -25.91 12.26
C ALA A 195 -7.17 -25.02 12.15
N ARG A 196 -6.47 -25.13 11.02
CA ARG A 196 -5.30 -24.36 10.64
C ARG A 196 -5.54 -23.78 9.25
N SER A 197 -5.72 -22.47 9.20
CA SER A 197 -5.81 -21.74 7.94
C SER A 197 -4.41 -21.43 7.42
N ARG A 198 -4.24 -21.40 6.10
CA ARG A 198 -3.02 -20.93 5.43
C ARG A 198 -3.38 -20.29 4.09
N PHE A 199 -2.57 -19.34 3.64
CA PHE A 199 -2.64 -18.86 2.27
C PHE A 199 -1.97 -19.86 1.33
N VAL A 200 -2.65 -20.19 0.23
CA VAL A 200 -2.16 -21.08 -0.82
C VAL A 200 -2.16 -20.33 -2.14
N LYS A 201 -1.02 -20.36 -2.82
CA LYS A 201 -0.85 -19.73 -4.14
C LYS A 201 -1.63 -20.49 -5.19
N SER A 202 -2.45 -19.78 -5.96
CA SER A 202 -3.21 -20.30 -7.10
C SER A 202 -2.52 -20.03 -8.45
N VAL A 203 -1.59 -19.08 -8.49
CA VAL A 203 -0.75 -18.76 -9.66
C VAL A 203 0.71 -18.64 -9.26
N ARG A 204 1.60 -18.71 -10.25
CA ARG A 204 3.05 -18.63 -10.03
C ARG A 204 3.48 -17.23 -9.56
N ASP A 205 2.98 -16.20 -10.23
CA ASP A 205 3.40 -14.82 -10.04
C ASP A 205 2.42 -14.12 -9.10
N ASN A 206 2.87 -13.81 -7.88
CA ASN A 206 2.09 -13.22 -6.79
C ASN A 206 2.65 -11.86 -6.32
N GLU A 207 3.56 -11.28 -7.08
CA GLU A 207 4.33 -10.11 -6.70
C GLU A 207 3.46 -8.85 -6.60
N ALA A 208 2.35 -8.77 -7.35
CA ALA A 208 1.35 -7.72 -7.19
C ALA A 208 0.67 -7.77 -5.80
N LEU A 209 0.45 -8.97 -5.23
CA LEU A 209 -0.05 -9.11 -3.85
C LEU A 209 1.05 -8.80 -2.84
N ASP A 210 2.26 -9.32 -3.03
CA ASP A 210 3.35 -9.14 -2.06
C ASP A 210 3.82 -7.67 -1.98
N SER A 211 3.95 -6.97 -3.11
CA SER A 211 4.19 -5.52 -3.13
C SER A 211 3.07 -4.72 -2.46
N CYS A 212 1.80 -5.11 -2.66
CA CYS A 212 0.65 -4.52 -1.96
C CYS A 212 0.73 -4.73 -0.45
N VAL A 213 1.12 -5.94 -0.01
CA VAL A 213 1.34 -6.28 1.39
C VAL A 213 2.41 -5.39 2.01
N TYR A 214 3.55 -5.21 1.35
CA TYR A 214 4.61 -4.36 1.87
C TYR A 214 4.20 -2.89 1.96
N ALA A 215 3.49 -2.36 0.96
CA ALA A 215 2.97 -1.00 0.98
C ALA A 215 2.02 -0.77 2.18
N HIS A 216 1.09 -1.70 2.40
CA HIS A 216 0.17 -1.64 3.54
C HIS A 216 0.86 -1.80 4.89
N ALA A 217 1.89 -2.63 4.96
CA ALA A 217 2.64 -2.86 6.20
C ALA A 217 3.39 -1.59 6.63
N VAL A 218 4.15 -0.97 5.73
CA VAL A 218 4.93 0.23 6.07
C VAL A 218 4.08 1.45 6.38
N ALA A 219 2.84 1.52 5.89
CA ALA A 219 1.89 2.55 6.28
C ALA A 219 1.65 2.59 7.81
N GLY A 220 1.87 1.48 8.52
CA GLY A 220 1.79 1.41 9.99
C GLY A 220 2.92 2.14 10.73
N LEU A 221 4.01 2.53 10.04
CA LEU A 221 5.10 3.30 10.62
C LEU A 221 4.88 4.82 10.52
N VAL A 222 3.87 5.25 9.76
CA VAL A 222 3.60 6.66 9.52
C VAL A 222 2.97 7.28 10.76
N ASN A 223 3.63 8.31 11.30
CA ASN A 223 3.00 9.15 12.31
C ASN A 223 1.98 10.09 11.65
N ARG A 224 0.72 9.65 11.58
CA ARG A 224 -0.37 10.42 10.96
C ARG A 224 -0.60 11.79 11.62
N SER A 225 -0.35 11.93 12.92
CA SER A 225 -0.47 13.23 13.62
C SER A 225 0.51 14.29 13.13
N ALA A 226 1.61 13.87 12.49
CA ALA A 226 2.60 14.78 11.90
C ALA A 226 2.29 15.15 10.44
N ILE A 227 1.29 14.50 9.81
CA ILE A 227 0.84 14.86 8.47
C ILE A 227 0.02 16.13 8.61
N LYS A 228 0.46 17.22 7.96
CA LYS A 228 -0.28 18.47 7.96
C LYS A 228 -1.64 18.24 7.29
N SER A 229 -2.72 18.40 8.04
CA SER A 229 -4.07 18.44 7.47
C SER A 229 -4.13 19.56 6.42
N PRO A 230 -4.86 19.37 5.31
CA PRO A 230 -5.14 20.48 4.40
C PRO A 230 -5.82 21.61 5.20
N PRO A 231 -5.58 22.88 4.85
CA PRO A 231 -6.34 23.98 5.44
C PRO A 231 -7.82 23.66 5.25
N GLN A 232 -8.56 23.59 6.37
CA GLN A 232 -10.02 23.49 6.29
C GLN A 232 -10.48 24.67 5.45
N GLN A 233 -11.22 24.41 4.36
CA GLN A 233 -11.95 25.48 3.70
C GLN A 233 -12.79 26.17 4.78
N PRO A 234 -12.80 27.52 4.86
CA PRO A 234 -13.62 28.22 5.84
C PRO A 234 -15.03 27.66 5.77
N GLY A 235 -15.51 27.16 6.92
CA GLY A 235 -16.61 26.22 7.00
C GLY A 235 -17.83 26.63 6.19
N GLY A 236 -18.41 25.66 5.49
CA GLY A 236 -19.84 25.74 5.21
C GLY A 236 -20.59 26.02 6.51
N GLN A 237 -21.63 26.84 6.43
CA GLN A 237 -22.41 27.36 7.57
C GLN A 237 -22.59 26.26 8.63
N SER A 238 -22.24 26.58 9.87
CA SER A 238 -22.39 25.64 10.96
C SER A 238 -23.85 25.20 11.07
N ILE A 239 -24.10 23.97 11.55
CA ILE A 239 -25.47 23.48 11.79
C ILE A 239 -26.27 24.45 12.68
N ARG A 240 -25.59 25.18 13.59
CA ARG A 240 -26.19 26.27 14.38
C ARG A 240 -26.63 27.46 13.53
N GLU A 241 -25.86 27.88 12.54
CA GLU A 241 -26.21 28.97 11.63
C GLU A 241 -27.35 28.59 10.67
N LEU A 242 -27.38 27.33 10.20
CA LEU A 242 -28.50 26.79 9.42
C LEU A 242 -29.78 26.70 10.27
N ALA A 243 -29.69 26.23 11.51
CA ALA A 243 -30.83 26.18 12.43
C ALA A 243 -31.36 27.58 12.78
N ALA A 244 -30.48 28.56 12.96
CA ALA A 244 -30.87 29.95 13.23
C ALA A 244 -31.60 30.58 12.04
N LYS A 245 -31.17 30.32 10.80
CA LYS A 245 -31.88 30.77 9.58
C LYS A 245 -33.24 30.09 9.41
N LEU A 246 -33.32 28.78 9.65
CA LEU A 246 -34.60 28.05 9.62
C LEU A 246 -35.60 28.58 10.64
N HIS A 247 -35.15 28.92 11.84
CA HIS A 247 -36.00 29.55 12.86
C HIS A 247 -36.44 30.97 12.46
N ALA A 248 -35.58 31.77 11.83
CA ALA A 248 -35.94 33.11 11.38
C ALA A 248 -36.98 33.08 10.25
N ILE A 249 -36.90 32.09 9.35
CA ILE A 249 -37.86 31.91 8.24
C ILE A 249 -39.24 31.46 8.75
N HIS A 250 -39.30 30.70 9.85
CA HIS A 250 -40.57 30.20 10.40
C HIS A 250 -41.31 31.22 11.29
N ASN A 251 -40.63 32.30 11.69
CA ASN A 251 -41.17 33.34 12.57
C ASN A 251 -41.36 34.69 11.84
N SER A 252 -41.34 34.68 10.50
CA SER A 252 -41.60 35.85 9.63
C SER A 252 -42.93 35.72 8.91
#